data_AF-A0A6I5MZ39-F1
#
_entry.id   AF-A0A6I5MZ39-F1
#
_cell.length_a   1.000
_cell.length_b   1.000
_cell.length_c   1.000
_cell.angle_alpha   90.00
_cell.angle_beta   90.00
_cell.angle_gamma   90.00
#
_symmetry.space_group_name_H-M   'P 1'
#
loop_
_entity.id
_entity.type
_entity.pdbx_description
1 polymer ?
#
loop_
_entity_poly.entity_id
_entity_poly.type
_entity_poly.pdbx_seq_one_letter_code
_entity_poly.pdbx_strand_id
1 'polypeptide(L)'
;MDKENTVMKGLLIKDLLWWRTNVAQIAVLAALVVCYSCSDARIFGYLFTCLITVAVFIGTATADVEGNSARQTFTMPFTRRQFVAEKYLTCLAMPALVGAVLFTLAAVLPAAPWLDGATAQTGENWSQATLFFLVALAGIVLMTAVGLPLGIRFGQGGRYIMATVFALAFLAAWAVIETTGDSFAGELAGLVRRQSALSGVLCAVVLLALLTGSYALSLHWIKRVEF
;
A
#
# COMPACT_ATOMS: atom_id res chain seq x y z
N MET A 1 18.44 14.41 21.86
CA MET A 1 18.08 13.89 20.51
C MET A 1 18.41 12.40 20.35
N ASP A 2 19.45 11.83 20.96
CA ASP A 2 19.78 10.41 20.76
C ASP A 2 18.77 9.39 21.33
N LYS A 3 18.19 9.65 22.51
CA LYS A 3 17.20 8.73 23.12
C LYS A 3 15.94 8.55 22.26
N GLU A 4 15.55 9.56 21.50
CA GLU A 4 14.32 9.51 20.70
C GLU A 4 14.51 8.65 19.44
N ASN A 5 15.68 8.80 18.80
CA ASN A 5 16.06 7.98 17.65
C ASN A 5 16.29 6.51 18.03
N THR A 6 16.86 6.22 19.22
CA THR A 6 17.05 4.82 19.65
C THR A 6 15.73 4.12 19.97
N VAL A 7 14.75 4.85 20.49
CA VAL A 7 13.39 4.33 20.74
C VAL A 7 12.68 4.00 19.41
N MET A 8 12.71 4.90 18.42
CA MET A 8 12.13 4.63 17.10
C MET A 8 12.82 3.46 16.38
N LYS A 9 14.14 3.33 16.51
CA LYS A 9 14.87 2.17 15.96
C LYS A 9 14.44 0.85 16.61
N GLY A 10 14.18 0.85 17.93
CA GLY A 10 13.76 -0.34 18.65
C GLY A 10 12.41 -0.88 18.19
N LEU A 11 11.48 0.02 17.88
CA LEU A 11 10.15 -0.35 17.42
C LEU A 11 10.17 -0.85 15.96
N LEU A 12 11.00 -0.24 15.09
CA LEU A 12 11.27 -0.77 13.75
C LEU A 12 11.91 -2.17 13.78
N ILE A 13 12.80 -2.43 14.74
CA ILE A 13 13.41 -3.75 14.95
C ILE A 13 12.35 -4.77 15.40
N LYS A 14 11.39 -4.37 16.26
CA LYS A 14 10.24 -5.21 16.63
C LYS A 14 9.43 -5.59 15.39
N ASP A 15 9.10 -4.62 14.54
CA ASP A 15 8.35 -4.86 13.31
C ASP A 15 9.13 -5.77 12.33
N LEU A 16 10.46 -5.63 12.24
CA LEU A 16 11.31 -6.52 11.43
C LEU A 16 11.41 -7.95 12.01
N LEU A 17 11.45 -8.10 13.34
CA LEU A 17 11.43 -9.41 13.97
C LEU A 17 10.12 -10.14 13.69
N TRP A 18 9.01 -9.41 13.66
CA TRP A 18 7.70 -9.97 13.32
C TRP A 18 7.68 -10.58 11.92
N TRP A 19 8.37 -9.95 10.94
CA TRP A 19 8.55 -10.53 9.60
C TRP A 19 9.34 -11.85 9.63
N ARG A 20 10.41 -11.90 10.42
CA ARG A 20 11.19 -13.14 10.58
C ARG A 20 10.35 -14.29 11.15
N THR A 21 9.36 -13.99 11.99
CA THR A 21 8.44 -15.00 12.54
C THR A 21 7.36 -15.41 11.53
N ASN A 22 6.91 -14.50 10.67
CA ASN A 22 5.82 -14.73 9.71
C ASN A 22 6.30 -15.17 8.31
N VAL A 23 7.32 -16.04 8.24
CA VAL A 23 7.91 -16.52 6.98
C VAL A 23 6.86 -17.10 6.03
N ALA A 24 5.81 -17.73 6.55
CA ALA A 24 4.70 -18.25 5.74
C ALA A 24 3.98 -17.16 4.92
N GLN A 25 3.74 -15.98 5.51
CA GLN A 25 3.10 -14.87 4.80
C GLN A 25 4.02 -14.31 3.70
N ILE A 26 5.32 -14.24 3.98
CA ILE A 26 6.34 -13.84 2.98
C ILE A 26 6.38 -14.85 1.83
N ALA A 27 6.37 -16.15 2.15
CA ALA A 27 6.38 -17.22 1.15
C ALA A 27 5.15 -17.18 0.25
N VAL A 28 3.97 -16.91 0.82
CA VAL A 28 2.73 -16.73 0.03
C VAL A 28 2.83 -15.52 -0.89
N LEU A 29 3.29 -14.36 -0.39
CA LEU A 29 3.50 -13.17 -1.22
C LEU A 29 4.50 -13.45 -2.36
N ALA A 30 5.61 -14.11 -2.07
CA ALA A 30 6.61 -14.48 -3.08
C ALA A 30 6.04 -15.45 -4.12
N ALA A 31 5.29 -16.47 -3.69
CA ALA A 31 4.63 -17.41 -4.59
C ALA A 31 3.61 -16.71 -5.51
N LEU A 32 2.88 -15.72 -4.97
CA LEU A 32 1.93 -14.92 -5.73
C LEU A 32 2.63 -14.13 -6.84
N VAL A 33 3.76 -13.48 -6.52
CA VAL A 33 4.58 -12.73 -7.49
C VAL A 33 5.08 -13.65 -8.61
N VAL A 34 5.59 -14.84 -8.27
CA VAL A 34 6.10 -15.80 -9.26
C VAL A 34 4.95 -16.30 -10.14
N CYS A 35 3.83 -16.70 -9.55
CA CYS A 35 2.67 -17.21 -10.27
C CYS A 35 2.13 -16.17 -11.27
N TYR A 36 1.95 -14.93 -10.82
CA TYR A 36 1.49 -13.85 -11.70
C TYR A 36 2.52 -13.46 -12.75
N SER A 37 3.83 -13.55 -12.45
CA SER A 37 4.89 -13.26 -13.44
C SER A 37 4.90 -14.24 -14.62
N CYS A 38 4.42 -15.47 -14.41
CA CYS A 38 4.29 -16.49 -15.46
C CYS A 38 2.92 -16.47 -16.18
N SER A 39 1.97 -15.68 -15.69
CA SER A 39 0.62 -15.56 -16.26
C SER A 39 0.54 -14.43 -17.30
N ASP A 40 -0.49 -14.41 -18.15
CA ASP A 40 -0.74 -13.26 -19.03
C ASP A 40 -1.19 -12.01 -18.25
N ALA A 41 -1.62 -12.17 -17.00
CA ALA A 41 -2.12 -11.11 -16.11
C ALA A 41 -1.03 -10.48 -15.21
N ARG A 42 0.22 -10.40 -15.68
CA ARG A 42 1.39 -9.91 -14.89
C ARG A 42 1.15 -8.56 -14.24
N ILE A 43 0.61 -7.61 -15.01
CA ILE A 43 0.31 -6.25 -14.56
C ILE A 43 -0.65 -6.24 -13.37
N PHE A 44 -1.74 -7.01 -13.48
CA PHE A 44 -2.72 -7.12 -12.41
C PHE A 44 -2.10 -7.74 -11.16
N GLY A 45 -1.31 -8.80 -11.33
CA GLY A 45 -0.63 -9.47 -10.23
C GLY A 45 0.34 -8.57 -9.46
N TYR A 46 1.08 -7.71 -10.15
CA TYR A 46 1.99 -6.77 -9.50
C TYR A 46 1.25 -5.70 -8.70
N LEU A 47 0.19 -5.10 -9.27
CA LEU A 47 -0.67 -4.15 -8.55
C LEU A 47 -1.31 -4.80 -7.32
N PHE A 48 -1.84 -6.01 -7.48
CA PHE A 48 -2.51 -6.74 -6.43
C PHE A 48 -1.54 -7.12 -5.29
N THR A 49 -0.30 -7.52 -5.62
CA THR A 49 0.74 -7.82 -4.62
C THR A 49 1.08 -6.60 -3.77
N CYS A 50 1.23 -5.42 -4.39
CA CYS A 50 1.46 -4.17 -3.66
C CYS A 50 0.32 -3.88 -2.67
N LEU A 51 -0.93 -4.03 -3.11
CA LEU A 51 -2.10 -3.78 -2.26
C LEU A 51 -2.21 -4.77 -1.09
N ILE A 52 -1.98 -6.07 -1.33
CA ILE A 52 -1.96 -7.06 -0.24
C ILE A 52 -0.86 -6.73 0.77
N THR A 53 0.32 -6.32 0.28
CA THR A 53 1.44 -5.97 1.17
C THR A 53 1.05 -4.85 2.12
N VAL A 54 0.44 -3.77 1.63
CA VAL A 54 -0.09 -2.69 2.48
C VAL A 54 -1.12 -3.19 3.49
N ALA A 55 -2.05 -4.04 3.04
CA ALA A 55 -3.09 -4.59 3.91
C ALA A 55 -2.51 -5.43 5.06
N VAL A 56 -1.44 -6.19 4.81
CA VAL A 56 -0.71 -6.94 5.85
C VAL A 56 -0.10 -5.97 6.87
N PHE A 57 0.55 -4.90 6.44
CA PHE A 57 1.16 -3.90 7.35
C PHE A 57 0.13 -3.11 8.15
N ILE A 58 -1.02 -2.78 7.55
CA ILE A 58 -2.13 -2.21 8.32
C ILE A 58 -2.60 -3.22 9.37
N GLY A 59 -2.70 -4.50 9.01
CA GLY A 59 -3.04 -5.58 9.93
C GLY A 59 -2.10 -5.66 11.13
N THR A 60 -0.79 -5.58 10.92
CA THR A 60 0.16 -5.58 12.05
C THR A 60 0.01 -4.35 12.94
N ALA A 61 -0.24 -3.18 12.34
CA ALA A 61 -0.51 -1.96 13.09
C ALA A 61 -1.79 -2.06 13.94
N THR A 62 -2.87 -2.69 13.45
CA THR A 62 -4.09 -2.87 14.26
C THR A 62 -3.88 -3.87 15.39
N ALA A 63 -3.12 -4.95 15.13
CA ALA A 63 -2.83 -5.97 16.13
C ALA A 63 -2.06 -5.42 17.34
N ASP A 64 -1.22 -4.38 17.13
CA ASP A 64 -0.51 -3.69 18.20
C ASP A 64 -1.44 -2.82 19.09
N VAL A 65 -2.64 -2.47 18.63
CA VAL A 65 -3.61 -1.60 19.33
C VAL A 65 -4.73 -2.42 19.98
N GLU A 66 -4.75 -3.74 19.79
CA GLU A 66 -5.82 -4.62 20.25
C GLU A 66 -5.45 -5.46 21.48
N GLY A 67 -6.43 -5.62 22.38
CA GLY A 67 -6.40 -6.61 23.45
C GLY A 67 -5.16 -6.56 24.34
N ASN A 68 -4.57 -7.72 24.60
CA ASN A 68 -3.37 -7.84 25.43
C ASN A 68 -2.10 -7.29 24.76
N SER A 69 -2.06 -7.26 23.42
CA SER A 69 -0.93 -6.75 22.65
C SER A 69 -0.73 -5.25 22.86
N ALA A 70 -1.83 -4.50 23.06
CA ALA A 70 -1.80 -3.09 23.36
C ALA A 70 -1.08 -2.79 24.69
N ARG A 71 -1.39 -3.53 25.75
CA ARG A 71 -0.76 -3.34 27.07
C ARG A 71 0.74 -3.60 27.04
N GLN A 72 1.18 -4.62 26.30
CA GLN A 72 2.60 -4.91 26.13
C GLN A 72 3.32 -3.87 25.25
N THR A 73 2.61 -3.30 24.27
CA THR A 73 3.18 -2.31 23.35
C THR A 73 3.29 -0.95 24.04
N PHE A 74 2.23 -0.46 24.69
CA PHE A 74 2.21 0.86 25.33
C PHE A 74 2.93 0.94 26.69
N THR A 75 3.49 -0.15 27.19
CA THR A 75 4.43 -0.14 28.33
C THR A 75 5.87 0.17 27.91
N MET A 76 6.18 0.12 26.62
CA MET A 76 7.50 0.52 26.11
C MET A 76 7.65 2.06 26.15
N PRO A 77 8.87 2.59 26.33
CA PRO A 77 9.10 4.02 26.57
C PRO A 77 9.06 4.84 25.26
N PHE A 78 7.93 4.85 24.57
CA PHE A 78 7.70 5.67 23.37
C PHE A 78 6.49 6.59 23.53
N THR A 79 6.43 7.66 22.72
CA THR A 79 5.28 8.55 22.69
C THR A 79 4.23 8.08 21.68
N ARG A 80 2.95 8.37 21.93
CA ARG A 80 1.85 8.06 20.98
C ARG A 80 2.08 8.66 19.59
N ARG A 81 2.81 9.78 19.49
CA ARG A 81 3.19 10.41 18.21
C ARG A 81 4.21 9.60 17.44
N GLN A 82 5.23 9.06 18.13
CA GLN A 82 6.26 8.22 17.52
C GLN A 82 5.66 6.91 17.01
N PHE A 83 4.76 6.30 17.79
CA PHE A 83 4.02 5.10 17.35
C PHE A 83 3.28 5.34 16.03
N VAL A 84 2.49 6.42 15.94
CA VAL A 84 1.74 6.71 14.71
C VAL A 84 2.71 7.02 13.56
N ALA A 85 3.73 7.86 13.78
CA ALA A 85 4.69 8.24 12.74
C ALA A 85 5.40 7.02 12.13
N GLU A 86 5.81 6.09 12.97
CA GLU A 86 6.44 4.86 12.54
C GLU A 86 5.48 3.94 11.79
N LYS A 87 4.26 3.72 12.29
CA LYS A 87 3.31 2.85 11.57
C LYS A 87 2.96 3.41 10.19
N TYR A 88 2.86 4.74 10.03
CA TYR A 88 2.75 5.35 8.71
C TYR A 88 4.01 5.12 7.86
N LEU A 89 5.21 5.28 8.44
CA LEU A 89 6.47 5.03 7.73
C LEU A 89 6.57 3.59 7.27
N THR A 90 6.27 2.61 8.13
CA THR A 90 6.34 1.18 7.81
C THR A 90 5.29 0.79 6.77
N CYS A 91 4.05 1.29 6.90
CA CYS A 91 2.97 1.03 5.93
C CYS A 91 3.22 1.68 4.57
N LEU A 92 3.99 2.75 4.48
CA LEU A 92 4.34 3.40 3.22
C LEU A 92 5.62 2.82 2.61
N ALA A 93 6.68 2.70 3.41
CA ALA A 93 8.02 2.36 2.94
C ALA A 93 8.13 0.90 2.47
N MET A 94 7.57 -0.05 3.22
CA MET A 94 7.72 -1.47 2.89
C MET A 94 6.98 -1.86 1.61
N PRO A 95 5.70 -1.46 1.40
CA PRO A 95 5.03 -1.70 0.13
C PRO A 95 5.65 -0.92 -1.03
N ALA A 96 6.21 0.27 -0.79
CA ALA A 96 6.94 1.01 -1.82
C ALA A 96 8.23 0.30 -2.24
N LEU A 97 8.97 -0.32 -1.31
CA LEU A 97 10.14 -1.14 -1.62
C LEU A 97 9.75 -2.37 -2.43
N VAL A 98 8.69 -3.09 -2.04
CA VAL A 98 8.17 -4.22 -2.81
C VAL A 98 7.74 -3.76 -4.21
N GLY A 99 7.02 -2.64 -4.32
CA GLY A 99 6.62 -2.05 -5.59
C GLY A 99 7.81 -1.64 -6.47
N ALA A 100 8.89 -1.14 -5.89
CA ALA A 100 10.12 -0.82 -6.61
C ALA A 100 10.80 -2.08 -7.16
N VAL A 101 10.86 -3.17 -6.39
CA VAL A 101 11.37 -4.47 -6.85
C VAL A 101 10.49 -5.05 -7.97
N LEU A 102 9.17 -4.96 -7.84
CA LEU A 102 8.25 -5.41 -8.89
C LEU A 102 8.37 -4.57 -10.16
N PHE A 103 8.59 -3.25 -10.02
CA PHE A 103 8.85 -2.37 -11.16
C PHE A 103 10.14 -2.74 -11.90
N THR A 104 11.24 -3.01 -11.16
CA THR A 104 12.49 -3.44 -11.82
C THR A 104 12.33 -4.81 -12.48
N LEU A 105 11.61 -5.75 -11.86
CA LEU A 105 11.28 -7.03 -12.49
C LEU A 105 10.43 -6.84 -13.75
N ALA A 106 9.40 -5.99 -13.71
CA ALA A 106 8.55 -5.67 -14.85
C ALA A 106 9.34 -4.99 -15.99
N ALA A 107 10.37 -4.22 -15.69
CA ALA A 107 11.23 -3.59 -16.68
C ALA A 107 12.25 -4.56 -17.31
N VAL A 108 12.72 -5.56 -16.56
CA VAL A 108 13.79 -6.48 -16.98
C VAL A 108 13.25 -7.77 -17.63
N LEU A 109 12.17 -8.35 -17.11
CA LEU A 109 11.61 -9.62 -17.59
C LEU A 109 11.15 -9.62 -19.07
N PRO A 110 10.58 -8.54 -19.63
CA PRO A 110 10.25 -8.48 -21.06
C PRO A 110 11.48 -8.47 -21.98
N ALA A 111 12.68 -8.23 -21.44
CA ALA A 111 13.95 -8.25 -22.19
C ALA A 111 14.64 -9.62 -22.17
N ALA A 112 14.06 -10.63 -21.52
CA ALA A 112 14.63 -11.97 -21.45
C ALA A 112 14.19 -12.80 -22.69
N PRO A 113 15.13 -13.21 -23.57
CA PRO A 113 14.82 -13.92 -24.82
C PRO A 113 14.27 -15.34 -24.65
N TRP A 114 14.11 -15.81 -23.41
CA TRP A 114 13.59 -17.15 -23.10
C TRP A 114 12.06 -17.17 -22.89
N LEU A 115 11.40 -16.00 -22.95
CA LEU A 115 9.94 -15.82 -22.85
C LEU A 115 9.31 -15.40 -24.18
N ASP A 116 9.96 -15.70 -25.31
CA ASP A 116 9.56 -15.26 -26.64
C ASP A 116 8.12 -15.66 -27.00
N GLY A 117 7.30 -14.62 -27.12
CA GLY A 117 5.90 -14.66 -27.52
C GLY A 117 5.27 -13.27 -27.62
N ALA A 118 5.82 -12.25 -26.94
CA ALA A 118 5.34 -10.87 -27.07
C ALA A 118 6.50 -9.90 -27.33
N THR A 119 6.65 -9.60 -28.62
CA THR A 119 7.37 -8.48 -29.24
C THR A 119 8.05 -7.47 -28.32
N ALA A 120 9.38 -7.38 -28.49
CA ALA A 120 10.22 -6.27 -28.10
C ALA A 120 9.62 -4.92 -28.54
N GLN A 121 9.03 -4.19 -27.59
CA GLN A 121 8.72 -2.75 -27.69
C GLN A 121 9.46 -2.01 -26.57
N THR A 122 10.80 -2.07 -26.62
CA THR A 122 11.72 -1.56 -25.61
C THR A 122 11.64 -0.05 -25.31
N GLY A 123 10.89 0.73 -26.11
CA GLY A 123 10.63 2.16 -25.86
C GLY A 123 9.26 2.48 -25.21
N GLU A 124 8.21 1.72 -25.53
CA GLU A 124 6.83 1.98 -25.06
C GLU A 124 6.58 1.38 -23.67
N ASN A 125 7.33 0.32 -23.34
CA ASN A 125 7.27 -0.41 -22.06
C ASN A 125 7.60 0.44 -20.82
N TRP A 126 8.51 1.41 -20.92
CA TRP A 126 8.90 2.26 -19.78
C TRP A 126 7.78 3.24 -19.38
N SER A 127 7.02 3.73 -20.35
CA SER A 127 5.89 4.64 -20.09
C SER A 127 4.78 3.92 -19.33
N GLN A 128 4.45 2.69 -19.75
CA GLN A 128 3.45 1.86 -19.09
C GLN A 128 3.91 1.43 -17.69
N ALA A 129 5.16 0.97 -17.55
CA ALA A 129 5.75 0.64 -16.25
C ALA A 129 5.71 1.81 -15.26
N THR A 130 5.98 3.04 -15.74
CA THR A 130 5.95 4.25 -14.90
C THR A 130 4.52 4.57 -14.45
N LEU A 131 3.54 4.45 -15.34
CA LEU A 131 2.13 4.60 -14.98
C LEU A 131 1.70 3.55 -13.95
N PHE A 132 2.14 2.30 -14.09
CA PHE A 132 1.86 1.26 -13.10
C PHE A 132 2.45 1.58 -11.74
N PHE A 133 3.70 2.02 -11.69
CA PHE A 133 4.34 2.42 -10.44
C PHE A 133 3.58 3.58 -9.76
N LEU A 134 3.13 4.57 -10.54
CA LEU A 134 2.35 5.69 -10.02
C LEU A 134 0.98 5.26 -9.49
N VAL A 135 0.26 4.38 -10.21
CA VAL A 135 -1.04 3.84 -9.77
C VAL A 135 -0.86 2.98 -8.51
N ALA A 136 0.18 2.14 -8.47
CA ALA A 136 0.51 1.35 -7.28
C ALA A 136 0.80 2.25 -6.08
N LEU A 137 1.63 3.29 -6.26
CA LEU A 137 1.97 4.25 -5.21
C LEU A 137 0.73 5.00 -4.70
N ALA A 138 -0.13 5.46 -5.61
CA ALA A 138 -1.39 6.10 -5.24
C ALA A 138 -2.30 5.15 -4.45
N GLY A 139 -2.41 3.89 -4.88
CA GLY A 139 -3.15 2.85 -4.16
C GLY A 139 -2.61 2.59 -2.76
N ILE A 140 -1.29 2.51 -2.60
CA ILE A 140 -0.61 2.36 -1.31
C ILE A 140 -0.94 3.53 -0.37
N VAL A 141 -0.86 4.76 -0.89
CA VAL A 141 -1.17 5.97 -0.12
C VAL A 141 -2.63 5.98 0.32
N LEU A 142 -3.57 5.70 -0.58
CA LEU A 142 -4.99 5.68 -0.27
C LEU A 142 -5.36 4.59 0.75
N MET A 143 -4.82 3.38 0.60
CA MET A 143 -5.04 2.29 1.56
C MET A 143 -4.47 2.65 2.93
N THR A 144 -3.29 3.28 3.00
CA THR A 144 -2.70 3.69 4.28
C THR A 144 -3.50 4.83 4.93
N ALA A 145 -3.95 5.80 4.14
CA ALA A 145 -4.72 6.95 4.62
C ALA A 145 -6.13 6.58 5.12
N VAL A 146 -6.76 5.55 4.57
CA VAL A 146 -8.05 5.08 5.07
C VAL A 146 -7.86 4.01 6.14
N GLY A 147 -6.88 3.13 5.93
CA GLY A 147 -6.81 1.91 6.69
C GLY A 147 -6.17 2.02 8.06
N LEU A 148 -5.13 2.84 8.20
CA LEU A 148 -4.52 3.05 9.50
C LEU A 148 -5.47 3.72 10.51
N PRO A 149 -6.20 4.81 10.20
CA PRO A 149 -7.11 5.43 11.17
C PRO A 149 -8.28 4.52 11.54
N LEU A 150 -8.87 3.79 10.59
CA LEU A 150 -9.94 2.81 10.87
C LEU A 150 -9.43 1.66 11.74
N GLY A 151 -8.23 1.17 11.45
CA GLY A 151 -7.58 0.12 12.22
C GLY A 151 -7.29 0.52 13.67
N ILE A 152 -6.81 1.75 13.89
CA ILE A 152 -6.57 2.29 15.24
C ILE A 152 -7.89 2.46 16.01
N ARG A 153 -8.98 2.85 15.34
CA ARG A 153 -10.27 3.12 16.00
C ARG A 153 -11.07 1.87 16.32
N PHE A 154 -11.15 0.94 15.37
CA PHE A 154 -12.06 -0.20 15.43
C PHE A 154 -11.33 -1.54 15.59
N GLY A 155 -9.99 -1.55 15.64
CA GLY A 155 -9.19 -2.78 15.72
C GLY A 155 -9.55 -3.74 14.57
N GLN A 156 -9.88 -5.00 14.90
CA GLN A 156 -10.23 -6.02 13.91
C GLN A 156 -11.54 -5.69 13.20
N GLY A 157 -12.45 -4.99 13.88
CA GLY A 157 -13.66 -4.44 13.27
C GLY A 157 -13.37 -3.51 12.10
N GLY A 158 -12.26 -2.75 12.17
CA GLY A 158 -11.81 -1.84 11.12
C GLY A 158 -11.42 -2.57 9.83
N ARG A 159 -10.94 -3.82 9.92
CA ARG A 159 -10.59 -4.64 8.75
C ARG A 159 -11.83 -5.08 7.98
N TYR A 160 -12.88 -5.49 8.69
CA TYR A 160 -14.15 -5.82 8.05
C TYR A 160 -14.79 -4.60 7.40
N ILE A 161 -14.76 -3.44 8.07
CA ILE A 161 -15.25 -2.17 7.51
C ILE A 161 -14.48 -1.81 6.23
N MET A 162 -13.16 -1.92 6.22
CA MET A 162 -12.37 -1.72 5.00
C MET A 162 -12.72 -2.70 3.89
N ALA A 163 -12.78 -4.00 4.20
CA ALA A 163 -13.13 -5.02 3.21
C ALA A 163 -14.51 -4.73 2.58
N THR A 164 -15.49 -4.32 3.38
CA THR A 164 -16.81 -3.93 2.90
C THR A 164 -16.76 -2.67 2.02
N VAL A 165 -16.02 -1.64 2.43
CA VAL A 165 -15.87 -0.41 1.63
C VAL A 165 -15.19 -0.69 0.29
N PHE A 166 -14.11 -1.49 0.28
CA PHE A 166 -13.43 -1.87 -0.96
C PHE A 166 -14.30 -2.76 -1.86
N ALA A 167 -15.05 -3.71 -1.27
CA ALA A 167 -15.98 -4.53 -2.03
C ALA A 167 -17.09 -3.67 -2.67
N LEU A 168 -17.67 -2.73 -1.93
CA LEU A 168 -18.67 -1.79 -2.45
C LEU A 168 -18.09 -0.89 -3.54
N ALA A 169 -16.88 -0.36 -3.34
CA ALA A 169 -16.20 0.45 -4.35
C ALA A 169 -15.92 -0.35 -5.64
N PHE A 170 -15.50 -1.61 -5.51
CA PHE A 170 -15.28 -2.48 -6.65
C PHE A 170 -16.59 -2.80 -7.39
N LEU A 171 -17.67 -3.10 -6.67
CA LEU A 171 -18.99 -3.32 -7.27
C LEU A 171 -19.53 -2.07 -7.96
N ALA A 172 -19.33 -0.89 -7.37
CA ALA A 172 -19.70 0.38 -7.97
C ALA A 172 -18.90 0.66 -9.25
N ALA A 173 -17.57 0.44 -9.21
CA ALA A 173 -16.71 0.59 -10.39
C ALA A 173 -17.13 -0.40 -11.51
N TRP A 174 -17.41 -1.65 -11.16
CA TRP A 174 -17.91 -2.65 -12.10
C TRP A 174 -19.25 -2.24 -12.72
N ALA A 175 -20.21 -1.79 -11.91
CA ALA A 175 -21.50 -1.30 -12.40
C ALA A 175 -21.36 -0.06 -13.30
N VAL A 176 -20.42 0.84 -13.01
CA VAL A 176 -20.11 2.00 -13.87
C VAL A 176 -19.52 1.55 -15.21
N ILE A 177 -18.64 0.56 -15.22
CA ILE A 177 -18.05 0.00 -16.46
C ILE A 177 -19.13 -0.69 -17.29
N GLU A 178 -20.00 -1.49 -16.68
CA GLU A 178 -21.12 -2.17 -17.34
C GLU A 178 -22.10 -1.17 -17.97
N THR A 179 -22.35 -0.04 -17.31
CA THR A 179 -23.31 0.99 -17.77
C THR A 179 -22.73 1.98 -18.76
N THR A 180 -21.42 2.21 -18.75
CA THR A 180 -20.76 3.25 -19.57
C THR A 180 -19.92 2.67 -20.72
N GLY A 181 -19.70 1.34 -20.75
CA GLY A 181 -18.86 0.67 -21.76
C GLY A 181 -17.40 1.14 -21.77
N ASP A 182 -16.65 0.79 -22.82
CA ASP A 182 -15.21 1.10 -23.01
C ASP A 182 -14.86 2.60 -22.98
N SER A 183 -15.86 3.48 -23.06
CA SER A 183 -15.71 4.95 -22.97
C SER A 183 -15.02 5.38 -21.67
N PHE A 184 -15.32 4.74 -20.54
CA PHE A 184 -14.77 5.14 -19.25
C PHE A 184 -13.28 4.84 -19.12
N ALA A 185 -12.85 3.68 -19.63
CA ALA A 185 -11.44 3.30 -19.70
C ALA A 185 -10.66 4.22 -20.67
N GLY A 186 -11.27 4.57 -21.81
CA GLY A 186 -10.72 5.53 -22.77
C GLY A 186 -10.59 6.96 -22.22
N GLU A 187 -11.57 7.41 -21.43
CA GLU A 187 -11.53 8.72 -20.75
C GLU A 187 -10.51 8.75 -19.61
N LEU A 188 -10.38 7.69 -18.81
CA LEU A 188 -9.34 7.54 -17.80
C LEU A 188 -7.94 7.53 -18.43
N ALA A 189 -7.75 6.76 -19.50
CA ALA A 189 -6.50 6.75 -20.27
C ALA A 189 -6.24 8.12 -20.91
N GLY A 190 -7.28 8.81 -21.38
CA GLY A 190 -7.21 10.16 -21.92
C GLY A 190 -6.84 11.22 -20.88
N LEU A 191 -7.37 11.12 -19.66
CA LEU A 191 -7.02 11.98 -18.51
C LEU A 191 -5.56 11.80 -18.09
N VAL A 192 -5.10 10.55 -18.04
CA VAL A 192 -3.71 10.21 -17.77
C VAL A 192 -2.79 10.71 -18.89
N ARG A 193 -3.20 10.59 -20.16
CA ARG A 193 -2.39 11.03 -21.31
C ARG A 193 -2.40 12.55 -21.53
N ARG A 194 -3.45 13.25 -21.06
CA ARG A 194 -3.53 14.72 -21.00
C ARG A 194 -2.84 15.31 -19.76
N GLN A 195 -2.19 14.49 -18.94
CA GLN A 195 -1.45 14.96 -17.77
C GLN A 195 -0.35 15.93 -18.20
N SER A 196 -0.59 17.22 -17.97
CA SER A 196 0.48 18.21 -17.92
C SER A 196 1.19 18.11 -16.57
N ALA A 197 2.42 18.62 -16.47
CA ALA A 197 3.17 18.64 -15.21
C ALA A 197 2.36 19.25 -14.03
N LEU A 198 1.44 20.18 -14.32
CA LEU A 198 0.56 20.83 -13.35
C LEU A 198 -0.48 19.89 -12.72
N SER A 199 -1.08 18.98 -13.49
CA SER A 199 -2.08 18.04 -12.93
C SER A 199 -1.43 16.94 -12.08
N GLY A 200 -0.19 16.55 -12.41
CA GLY A 200 0.61 15.67 -11.56
C GLY A 200 0.94 16.29 -10.20
N VAL A 201 1.31 17.57 -10.17
CA VAL A 201 1.58 18.31 -8.93
C VAL A 201 0.31 18.43 -8.09
N LEU A 202 -0.84 18.76 -8.70
CA LEU A 202 -2.12 18.80 -8.00
C LEU A 202 -2.49 17.45 -7.36
N CYS A 203 -2.32 16.35 -8.09
CA CYS A 203 -2.57 15.00 -7.57
C CYS A 203 -1.67 14.68 -6.37
N ALA A 204 -0.38 15.00 -6.46
CA ALA A 204 0.56 14.81 -5.35
C ALA A 204 0.17 15.66 -4.12
N VAL A 205 -0.25 16.91 -4.32
CA VAL A 205 -0.72 17.79 -3.24
C VAL A 205 -1.97 17.21 -2.56
N VAL A 206 -2.92 16.69 -3.34
CA VAL A 206 -4.14 16.05 -2.79
C VAL A 206 -3.78 14.80 -1.99
N LEU A 207 -2.89 13.95 -2.48
CA LEU A 207 -2.43 12.76 -1.76
C LEU A 207 -1.71 13.12 -0.44
N LEU A 208 -0.88 14.16 -0.46
CA LEU A 208 -0.21 14.67 0.74
C LEU A 208 -1.21 15.27 1.74
N ALA A 209 -2.22 16.01 1.27
CA ALA A 209 -3.29 16.53 2.11
C ALA A 209 -4.11 15.39 2.76
N LEU A 210 -4.40 14.33 2.01
CA LEU A 210 -5.06 13.13 2.53
C LEU A 210 -4.20 12.42 3.59
N LEU A 211 -2.91 12.26 3.36
CA LEU A 211 -1.99 11.65 4.33
C LEU A 211 -1.87 12.47 5.61
N THR A 212 -1.74 13.79 5.50
CA THR A 212 -1.63 14.67 6.67
C THR A 212 -2.94 14.70 7.47
N GLY A 213 -4.08 14.76 6.79
CA GLY A 213 -5.40 14.65 7.41
C GLY A 213 -5.60 13.29 8.11
N SER A 214 -5.20 12.22 7.44
CA SER A 214 -5.23 10.86 8.01
C SER A 214 -4.34 10.73 9.24
N TYR A 215 -3.12 11.28 9.19
CA TYR A 215 -2.19 11.27 10.32
C TYR A 215 -2.76 12.04 11.52
N ALA A 216 -3.35 13.21 11.29
CA ALA A 216 -4.02 13.99 12.32
C ALA A 216 -5.20 13.23 12.93
N LEU A 217 -5.99 12.53 12.11
CA LEU A 217 -7.09 11.69 12.56
C LEU A 217 -6.58 10.53 13.43
N SER A 218 -5.58 9.77 12.96
CA SER A 218 -4.93 8.69 13.73
C SER A 218 -4.40 9.19 15.08
N LEU A 219 -3.76 10.36 15.12
CA LEU A 219 -3.29 10.99 16.36
C LEU A 219 -4.44 11.39 17.30
N HIS A 220 -5.54 11.85 16.73
CA HIS A 220 -6.72 12.23 17.52
C HIS A 220 -7.33 11.01 18.21
N TRP A 221 -7.52 9.91 17.46
CA TRP A 221 -8.11 8.69 18.00
C TRP A 221 -7.20 8.03 19.02
N ILE A 222 -5.90 7.89 18.74
CA ILE A 222 -4.98 7.23 19.67
C ILE A 222 -4.84 7.99 20.98
N LYS A 223 -5.05 9.31 21.02
CA LYS A 223 -5.05 10.08 22.29
C LYS A 223 -6.27 9.79 23.16
N ARG A 224 -7.40 9.37 22.57
CA ARG A 224 -8.64 9.06 23.29
C ARG A 224 -8.71 7.60 23.79
N VAL A 225 -7.78 6.74 23.35
CA VAL A 225 -7.72 5.36 23.83
C VAL A 225 -6.99 5.33 25.17
N GLU A 226 -7.74 5.17 26.25
CA GLU A 226 -7.20 4.85 27.58
C GLU A 226 -6.87 3.35 27.60
N PHE A 227 -5.63 3.00 27.96
CA PHE A 227 -5.11 1.63 28.00
C PHE A 227 -4.95 1.16 29.45
#